data_AF-A0A9D7HZ35-F1
#
_entry.id   AF-A0A9D7HZ35-F1
#
_cell.length_a   1.000
_cell.length_b   1.000
_cell.length_c   1.000
_cell.angle_alpha   90.00
_cell.angle_beta   90.00
_cell.angle_gamma   90.00
#
_symmetry.space_group_name_H-M   'P 1'
#
loop_
_entity.id
_entity.type
_entity.pdbx_description
1 polymer ?
#
loop_
_entity_poly.entity_id
_entity_poly.type
_entity_poly.pdbx_seq_one_letter_code
_entity_poly.pdbx_strand_id
1 'polypeptide(L)'
;MRSLLCFVLLFSFRGLTAQFGPPVIVFDSLTGSVDFELGDMDGDGDTDVVTGSAADSLLVCFLNNGQGLFLDSVHISHSLSTMDQAPSSMN
;
A
#
# COMPACT_ATOMS: atom_id res chain seq x y z
N MET A 1 -43.00 -5.29 -33.17
CA MET A 1 -41.70 -5.96 -32.94
C MET A 1 -40.65 -5.00 -32.35
N ARG A 2 -40.95 -4.33 -31.22
CA ARG A 2 -40.03 -3.41 -30.54
C ARG A 2 -39.88 -3.69 -29.02
N SER A 3 -40.60 -4.68 -28.50
CA SER A 3 -40.62 -5.00 -27.06
C SER A 3 -39.71 -6.17 -26.66
N LEU A 4 -39.09 -6.87 -27.62
CA LEU A 4 -38.27 -8.05 -27.33
C LEU A 4 -36.78 -7.71 -27.12
N LEU A 5 -36.32 -6.56 -27.64
CA LEU A 5 -34.92 -6.12 -27.55
C LEU A 5 -34.52 -5.72 -26.11
N CYS A 6 -35.45 -5.18 -25.31
CA CYS A 6 -35.20 -4.86 -23.90
C CYS A 6 -35.13 -6.11 -23.01
N PHE A 7 -35.86 -7.18 -23.35
CA PHE A 7 -35.90 -8.39 -22.53
C PHE A 7 -34.63 -9.25 -22.69
N VAL A 8 -33.99 -9.21 -23.87
CA VAL A 8 -32.70 -9.88 -24.12
C VAL A 8 -31.53 -9.12 -23.47
N LEU A 9 -31.60 -7.79 -23.38
CA LEU A 9 -30.59 -6.98 -22.69
C LEU A 9 -30.66 -7.11 -21.16
N LEU A 10 -31.84 -7.38 -20.58
CA LEU A 10 -31.99 -7.58 -19.13
C LEU A 10 -31.64 -9.00 -18.66
N PHE A 11 -31.70 -10.02 -19.54
CA PHE A 11 -31.41 -11.41 -19.17
C PHE A 11 -29.97 -11.89 -19.48
N SER A 12 -29.17 -11.09 -20.18
CA SER A 12 -27.78 -11.44 -20.52
C SER A 12 -26.76 -11.05 -19.44
N PHE A 13 -27.17 -10.35 -18.37
CA PHE A 13 -26.27 -9.93 -17.30
C PHE A 13 -26.32 -10.90 -16.10
N ARG A 14 -26.03 -12.18 -16.37
CA ARG A 14 -25.81 -13.18 -15.33
C ARG A 14 -24.34 -13.10 -14.89
N GLY A 15 -24.04 -12.27 -13.89
CA GLY A 15 -22.69 -12.27 -13.29
C GLY A 15 -22.25 -11.03 -12.53
N LEU A 16 -23.13 -10.09 -12.16
CA LEU A 16 -22.71 -8.90 -11.43
C LEU A 16 -22.83 -9.07 -9.90
N THR A 17 -22.19 -10.10 -9.36
CA THR A 17 -21.84 -10.06 -7.93
C THR A 17 -20.55 -9.28 -7.80
N ALA A 18 -20.47 -8.33 -6.86
CA ALA A 18 -19.20 -7.69 -6.53
C ALA A 18 -18.21 -8.79 -6.14
N GLN A 19 -17.21 -9.02 -6.98
CA GLN A 19 -16.18 -10.03 -6.78
C GLN A 19 -14.84 -9.32 -6.82
N PHE A 20 -14.06 -9.48 -5.74
CA PHE A 20 -12.69 -9.03 -5.73
C PHE A 20 -11.89 -9.81 -6.78
N GLY A 21 -10.97 -9.11 -7.46
CA GLY A 21 -9.97 -9.76 -8.30
C GLY A 21 -8.99 -10.59 -7.46
N PRO A 22 -8.03 -11.27 -8.11
CA PRO A 22 -6.92 -11.89 -7.42
C PRO A 22 -6.21 -10.90 -6.48
N PRO A 23 -5.71 -11.33 -5.31
CA PRO A 23 -4.98 -10.44 -4.41
C PRO A 23 -3.67 -9.98 -5.04
N VAL A 24 -3.34 -8.72 -4.84
CA VAL A 24 -2.00 -8.17 -5.12
C VAL A 24 -1.23 -8.15 -3.80
N ILE A 25 -0.09 -8.82 -3.76
CA ILE A 25 0.78 -8.83 -2.57
C ILE A 25 1.68 -7.61 -2.65
N VAL A 26 1.54 -6.70 -1.68
CA VAL A 26 2.34 -5.47 -1.59
C VAL A 26 3.64 -5.72 -0.80
N PHE A 27 3.57 -6.52 0.26
CA PHE A 27 4.72 -6.95 1.05
C PHE A 27 4.41 -8.29 1.76
N ASP A 28 5.43 -9.13 1.96
CA ASP A 28 5.31 -10.43 2.63
C ASP A 28 6.47 -10.77 3.59
N SER A 29 7.40 -9.83 3.79
CA SER A 29 8.67 -10.07 4.48
C SER A 29 8.80 -9.44 5.87
N LEU A 30 7.83 -8.64 6.31
CA LEU A 30 7.84 -8.04 7.64
C LEU A 30 7.49 -9.07 8.71
N THR A 31 8.15 -8.99 9.87
CA THR A 31 7.97 -9.91 10.98
C THR A 31 7.49 -9.19 12.24
N GLY A 32 6.85 -9.93 13.16
CA GLY A 32 6.39 -9.37 14.43
C GLY A 32 5.11 -8.54 14.33
N SER A 33 4.94 -7.58 15.24
CA SER A 33 3.77 -6.68 15.25
C SER A 33 3.92 -5.66 14.14
N VAL A 34 3.07 -5.78 13.12
CA VAL A 34 3.01 -4.88 11.96
C VAL A 34 1.75 -4.03 12.06
N ASP A 35 1.87 -2.75 11.75
CA ASP A 35 0.73 -1.84 11.55
C ASP A 35 0.84 -1.17 10.17
N PHE A 36 -0.28 -0.67 9.66
CA PHE A 36 -0.32 0.01 8.37
C PHE A 36 -1.36 1.14 8.33
N GLU A 37 -1.10 2.14 7.48
CA GLU A 37 -1.99 3.28 7.25
C GLU A 37 -2.08 3.57 5.75
N LEU A 38 -3.20 4.17 5.32
CA LEU A 38 -3.48 4.52 3.94
C LEU A 38 -3.54 6.04 3.77
N GLY A 39 -2.98 6.56 2.68
CA GLY A 39 -2.98 7.98 2.39
C GLY A 39 -2.36 8.30 1.04
N ASP A 40 -2.42 9.55 0.62
CA ASP A 40 -1.68 10.06 -0.53
C ASP A 40 -0.36 10.65 -0.01
N MET A 41 0.73 9.90 -0.16
CA MET A 41 2.02 10.21 0.46
C MET A 41 2.91 11.06 -0.45
N ASP A 42 2.73 10.98 -1.76
CA ASP A 42 3.53 11.74 -2.74
C ASP A 42 2.78 12.90 -3.42
N GLY A 43 1.46 13.01 -3.18
CA GLY A 43 0.62 14.11 -3.64
C GLY A 43 0.08 13.94 -5.06
N ASP A 44 0.11 12.72 -5.61
CA ASP A 44 -0.40 12.42 -6.95
C ASP A 44 -1.91 12.12 -6.99
N GLY A 45 -2.52 11.94 -5.81
CA GLY A 45 -3.95 11.70 -5.63
C GLY A 45 -4.36 10.23 -5.60
N ASP A 46 -3.41 9.31 -5.70
CA ASP A 46 -3.63 7.87 -5.53
C ASP A 46 -3.40 7.44 -4.07
N THR A 47 -4.07 6.36 -3.65
CA THR A 47 -3.92 5.85 -2.28
C THR A 47 -2.69 4.94 -2.19
N ASP A 48 -1.72 5.38 -1.43
CA ASP A 48 -0.50 4.68 -1.03
C ASP A 48 -0.68 3.90 0.27
N VAL A 49 0.31 3.06 0.58
CA VAL A 49 0.35 2.26 1.81
C VAL A 49 1.63 2.56 2.57
N VAL A 50 1.54 2.94 3.84
CA VAL A 50 2.69 2.95 4.75
C VAL A 50 2.54 1.83 5.76
N THR A 51 3.63 1.12 6.04
CA THR A 51 3.67 0.06 7.03
C THR A 51 4.91 0.17 7.91
N GLY A 52 4.76 -0.25 9.16
CA GLY A 52 5.83 -0.27 10.14
C GLY A 52 5.91 -1.60 10.85
N SER A 53 7.14 -2.05 11.10
CA SER A 53 7.44 -3.17 11.98
C SER A 53 8.38 -2.73 13.09
N ALA A 54 7.92 -2.85 14.33
CA ALA A 54 8.75 -2.59 15.50
C ALA A 54 9.85 -3.65 15.66
N ALA A 55 9.58 -4.90 15.25
CA ALA A 55 10.55 -5.99 15.36
C ALA A 55 11.70 -5.81 14.36
N ASP A 56 11.39 -5.36 13.14
CA ASP A 56 12.39 -5.12 12.10
C ASP A 56 13.00 -3.71 12.21
N SER A 57 12.46 -2.83 13.06
CA SER A 57 12.83 -1.40 13.13
C SER A 57 12.73 -0.72 11.76
N LEU A 58 11.69 -1.06 11.00
CA LEU A 58 11.46 -0.59 9.64
C LEU A 58 10.17 0.21 9.55
N LEU A 59 10.22 1.30 8.77
CA LEU A 59 9.06 2.03 8.26
C LEU A 59 9.21 2.12 6.74
N VAL A 60 8.24 1.61 5.99
CA VAL A 60 8.27 1.51 4.53
C VAL A 60 6.98 2.08 3.96
N CYS A 61 7.09 2.92 2.93
CA CYS A 61 5.97 3.41 2.14
C CYS A 61 6.00 2.80 0.73
N PHE A 62 4.85 2.32 0.26
CA PHE A 62 4.64 1.76 -1.07
C PHE A 62 3.75 2.70 -1.87
N LEU A 63 4.29 3.22 -2.98
CA LEU A 63 3.60 4.19 -3.84
C LEU A 63 2.75 3.47 -4.88
N ASN A 64 1.47 3.81 -4.95
CA ASN A 64 0.50 3.26 -5.87
C ASN A 64 0.30 4.19 -7.06
N ASN A 65 0.28 3.64 -8.28
CA ASN A 65 0.05 4.42 -9.50
C ASN A 65 -1.43 4.56 -9.91
N GLY A 66 -2.35 4.36 -8.96
CA GLY A 66 -3.79 4.40 -9.20
C GLY A 66 -4.39 3.18 -9.93
N GLN A 67 -3.53 2.26 -10.41
CA GLN A 67 -3.96 1.03 -11.09
C GLN A 67 -3.81 -0.22 -10.20
N GLY A 68 -3.49 -0.04 -8.92
CA GLY A 68 -3.21 -1.13 -7.99
C GLY A 68 -1.84 -1.77 -8.25
N LEU A 69 -0.92 -1.05 -8.90
CA LEU A 69 0.48 -1.44 -9.05
C LEU A 69 1.32 -0.56 -8.13
N PHE A 70 2.06 -1.21 -7.23
CA PHE A 70 3.00 -0.56 -6.33
C PHE A 70 4.39 -0.64 -6.96
N LEU A 71 4.87 0.49 -7.47
CA LEU A 71 6.04 0.52 -8.35
C LEU A 71 7.35 0.71 -7.57
N ASP A 72 7.28 1.36 -6.41
CA ASP A 72 8.44 1.68 -5.58
C ASP A 72 8.12 1.54 -4.09
N SER A 73 9.09 1.04 -3.32
CA SER A 73 9.07 1.09 -1.86
C SER A 73 10.15 2.03 -1.35
N VAL A 74 9.76 3.00 -0.53
CA VAL A 74 10.66 3.96 0.10
C VAL A 74 10.88 3.55 1.55
N HIS A 75 12.12 3.23 1.91
CA HIS A 75 12.51 3.03 3.31
C HIS A 75 12.63 4.39 4.01
N ILE A 76 11.77 4.63 4.99
CA ILE A 76 11.70 5.91 5.72
C ILE A 76 12.54 5.87 7.01
N SER A 77 12.89 4.68 7.52
CA SER A 77 13.75 4.56 8.69
C SER A 77 15.23 4.83 8.36
N HIS A 78 15.79 5.86 8.99
CA HIS A 78 17.24 6.03 9.11
C HIS A 78 17.72 5.12 10.25
N SER A 79 18.79 4.34 10.05
CA SER A 79 19.48 3.72 11.19
C SER A 79 19.82 4.85 12.17
N LEU A 80 19.23 4.80 13.36
CA LEU A 80 19.47 5.77 14.42
C LEU A 80 20.89 5.53 14.91
N SER A 81 21.89 6.11 14.23
CA SER A 81 23.24 6.16 14.76
C SER A 81 23.16 6.98 16.04
N THR A 82 23.32 6.33 17.19
CA THR A 82 23.49 7.02 18.45
C THR A 82 24.61 8.03 18.27
N MET A 83 24.27 9.32 18.29
CA MET A 83 25.25 10.38 18.49
C MET A 83 25.79 10.26 19.92
N ASP A 84 26.61 9.25 20.19
CA ASP A 84 27.61 9.30 21.25
C ASP A 84 28.93 9.74 20.60
N GLN A 85 28.98 11.04 20.29
CA GLN A 85 30.24 11.75 20.35
C GLN A 85 30.19 12.54 21.65
N ALA A 86 30.54 11.88 22.75
CA ALA A 86 31.04 12.58 23.93
C ALA A 86 32.03 13.65 23.45
N PRO A 87 31.90 14.92 23.86
CA PRO A 87 32.84 15.94 23.45
C PRO A 87 34.24 15.51 23.87
N SER A 88 35.08 15.24 22.88
CA SER A 88 36.48 15.00 23.08
C SER A 88 37.10 16.25 23.70
N SER A 89 37.71 16.05 24.87
CA SER A 89 38.63 16.96 25.57
C SER A 89 38.07 18.27 26.13
N MET A 90 37.94 18.32 27.46
CA MET A 90 38.38 19.47 28.23
C MET A 90 39.08 18.97 29.51
N ASN A 91 40.36 18.62 29.34
CA ASN A 91 41.40 18.65 30.38
C ASN A 91 42.63 19.29 29.75
#